data_AF-A0A2E9QKU1-F1
#
_entry.id   AF-A0A2E9QKU1-F1
#
_cell.length_a   1.000
_cell.length_b   1.000
_cell.length_c   1.000
_cell.angle_alpha   90.00
_cell.angle_beta   90.00
_cell.angle_gamma   90.00
#
_symmetry.space_group_name_H-M   'P 1'
#
loop_
_entity.id
_entity.type
_entity.pdbx_description
1 polymer ?
#
loop_
_entity_poly.entity_id
_entity_poly.type
_entity_poly.pdbx_seq_one_letter_code
_entity_poly.pdbx_strand_id
1 'polypeptide(L)'
;MNQCPHCEGFITVEMKECPHCDTSLPSSSPFMQRIKRFGLGRSIVAAAGGSAFMLTLMACYGAAPPCDMVDNDKDGYTTCSDGTNYAGGDCKDDDATINPGAEDKAGDDIDQNCDGVDGVAQ
;
A
#
# COMPACT_ATOMS: atom_id res chain seq x y z
N MET A 1 22.56 4.04 -3.81
CA MET A 1 21.72 4.98 -3.03
C MET A 1 22.64 6.10 -2.60
N ASN A 2 22.34 7.33 -2.99
CA ASN A 2 23.20 8.46 -2.67
C ASN A 2 22.70 9.09 -1.37
N GLN A 3 23.60 9.34 -0.44
CA GLN A 3 23.33 10.02 0.83
C GLN A 3 24.05 11.36 0.83
N CYS A 4 23.43 12.37 1.44
CA CYS A 4 24.05 13.66 1.64
C CYS A 4 25.24 13.52 2.60
N PRO A 5 26.45 14.01 2.27
CA PRO A 5 27.60 13.91 3.16
C PRO A 5 27.49 14.80 4.42
N HIS A 6 26.51 15.71 4.45
CA HIS A 6 26.32 16.66 5.55
C HIS A 6 25.31 16.19 6.59
N CYS A 7 24.28 15.43 6.17
CA CYS A 7 23.17 15.03 7.05
C CYS A 7 22.76 13.57 6.88
N GLU A 8 23.48 12.81 6.05
CA GLU A 8 23.20 11.40 5.70
C GLU A 8 21.81 11.15 5.10
N GLY A 9 21.05 12.21 4.83
CA GLY A 9 19.73 12.16 4.22
C GLY A 9 19.79 11.59 2.81
N PHE A 10 18.77 10.81 2.45
CA PHE A 10 18.67 10.22 1.13
C PHE A 10 18.47 11.29 0.06
N ILE A 11 19.27 11.21 -1.01
CA ILE A 11 19.21 12.16 -2.13
C ILE A 11 19.11 11.43 -3.46
N THR A 12 18.35 12.00 -4.38
CA THR A 12 18.31 11.60 -5.79
C THR A 12 19.38 12.35 -6.59
N VAL A 13 19.83 11.78 -7.70
CA VAL A 13 20.91 12.31 -8.55
C VAL A 13 20.57 13.63 -9.27
N GLU A 14 19.36 14.14 -9.10
CA GLU A 14 18.82 15.27 -9.86
C GLU A 14 18.64 16.55 -9.03
N MET A 15 18.98 16.52 -7.73
CA MET A 15 18.79 17.68 -6.84
C MET A 15 20.08 18.51 -6.73
N LYS A 16 19.93 19.85 -6.83
CA LYS A 16 21.02 20.82 -6.68
C LYS A 16 21.32 21.14 -5.21
N GLU A 17 20.28 21.15 -4.39
CA GLU A 17 20.34 21.34 -2.94
C GLU A 17 19.71 20.14 -2.21
N CYS A 18 20.23 19.83 -1.02
CA CYS A 18 19.65 18.81 -0.15
C CYS A 18 18.38 19.34 0.55
N PRO A 19 17.22 18.66 0.48
CA PRO A 19 15.96 19.14 1.07
C PRO A 19 15.93 19.09 2.61
N HIS A 20 16.95 18.54 3.25
CA HIS A 20 17.03 18.41 4.71
C HIS A 20 17.95 19.44 5.36
N CYS A 21 18.95 19.95 4.63
CA CYS A 21 19.99 20.82 5.20
C CYS A 21 20.47 21.93 4.25
N ASP A 22 19.76 22.15 3.13
CA ASP A 22 20.00 23.17 2.10
C ASP A 22 21.43 23.24 1.56
N THR A 23 22.23 22.20 1.81
CA THR A 23 23.62 22.14 1.37
C THR A 23 23.64 21.84 -0.13
N SER A 24 24.45 22.59 -0.87
CA SER A 24 24.66 22.39 -2.29
C SER A 24 25.38 21.06 -2.54
N LEU A 25 24.84 20.25 -3.46
CA LEU A 25 25.38 18.94 -3.79
C LEU A 25 26.40 19.07 -4.94
N PRO A 26 27.55 18.36 -4.88
CA PRO A 26 28.51 18.37 -5.97
C PRO A 26 27.90 17.68 -7.20
N SER A 27 27.58 18.45 -8.24
CA SER A 27 27.06 17.91 -9.50
C SER A 27 28.18 17.17 -10.23
N SER A 28 28.33 15.88 -9.99
CA SER A 28 29.10 15.01 -10.88
C SER A 28 28.28 14.78 -12.14
N SER A 29 28.37 15.72 -13.10
CA SER A 29 27.91 15.52 -14.46
C SER A 29 28.88 14.57 -15.16
N PRO A 30 28.53 13.30 -15.44
CA PRO A 30 29.26 12.59 -16.46
C PRO A 30 28.69 13.07 -17.79
N PHE A 31 29.55 13.76 -18.53
CA PHE A 31 29.84 13.31 -19.88
C PHE A 31 28.63 13.28 -20.82
N MET A 32 28.33 14.46 -21.35
CA MET A 32 27.80 14.73 -22.68
C MET A 32 27.84 13.53 -23.67
N GLN A 33 26.91 12.59 -23.56
CA GLN A 33 26.72 11.54 -24.56
C GLN A 33 25.75 12.04 -25.64
N ARG A 34 26.41 12.75 -26.56
CA ARG A 34 26.02 13.13 -27.90
C ARG A 34 25.45 11.94 -28.69
N ILE A 35 24.17 11.61 -28.52
CA ILE A 35 23.44 10.77 -29.47
C ILE A 35 22.72 11.71 -30.45
N LYS A 36 23.46 12.14 -31.47
CA LYS A 36 22.85 12.73 -32.67
C LYS A 36 22.14 11.60 -33.43
N ARG A 37 20.82 11.74 -33.56
CA ARG A 37 20.02 11.34 -34.73
C ARG A 37 20.11 9.87 -35.17
N PHE A 38 19.10 9.08 -34.81
CA PHE A 38 18.54 8.12 -35.76
C PHE A 38 17.02 8.22 -35.67
N GLY A 39 16.43 8.90 -36.66
CA GLY A 39 15.00 8.93 -36.83
C GLY A 39 14.49 7.53 -37.19
N LEU A 40 13.53 7.05 -36.42
CA LEU A 40 12.54 6.06 -36.84
C LEU A 40 11.35 6.24 -35.90
N GLY A 41 10.40 7.05 -36.36
CA GLY A 41 9.09 7.12 -35.77
C GLY A 41 8.44 5.75 -35.81
N ARG A 42 7.88 5.34 -34.67
CA ARG A 42 6.74 4.44 -34.56
C ARG A 42 6.20 4.54 -33.14
N SER A 43 5.22 5.43 -33.02
CA SER A 43 4.13 5.45 -32.05
C SER A 43 4.35 4.59 -30.79
N ILE A 44 5.02 5.15 -29.80
CA ILE A 44 4.64 4.81 -28.42
C ILE A 44 3.30 5.52 -28.26
N VAL A 45 2.21 4.74 -28.33
CA VAL A 45 0.89 5.21 -27.93
C VAL A 45 1.09 5.82 -26.56
N ALA A 46 0.98 7.16 -26.47
CA ALA A 46 0.95 7.83 -25.20
C ALA A 46 -0.24 7.23 -24.45
N ALA A 47 0.04 6.39 -23.46
CA ALA A 47 -0.91 6.09 -22.40
C ALA A 47 -1.07 7.36 -21.55
N ALA A 48 -1.54 8.43 -22.19
CA ALA A 48 -2.05 9.63 -21.55
C ALA A 48 -3.44 9.27 -21.00
N GLY A 49 -3.45 8.48 -19.94
CA GLY A 49 -4.70 7.98 -19.38
C GLY A 49 -4.47 7.19 -18.12
N GLY A 50 -4.00 7.85 -17.05
CA GLY A 50 -4.13 7.46 -15.63
C GLY A 50 -3.59 6.09 -15.15
N SER A 51 -3.30 5.15 -16.04
CA SER A 51 -3.13 3.73 -15.74
C SER A 51 -1.77 3.43 -15.11
N ALA A 52 -0.71 4.14 -15.51
CA ALA A 52 0.61 4.00 -14.89
C ALA A 52 0.62 4.46 -13.42
N PHE A 53 -0.08 5.55 -13.09
CA PHE A 53 -0.22 6.00 -11.71
C PHE A 53 -1.03 5.02 -10.88
N MET A 54 -2.17 4.53 -11.39
CA MET A 54 -2.99 3.56 -10.66
C MET A 54 -2.24 2.25 -10.38
N LEU A 55 -1.49 1.72 -11.34
CA LEU A 55 -0.64 0.53 -11.13
C LEU A 55 0.45 0.76 -10.07
N THR A 56 1.07 1.95 -10.08
CA THR A 56 2.10 2.32 -9.11
C THR A 56 1.50 2.47 -7.70
N LEU A 57 0.29 3.04 -7.59
CA LEU A 57 -0.43 3.13 -6.31
C LEU A 57 -0.84 1.75 -5.79
N MET A 58 -1.42 0.87 -6.60
CA MET A 58 -1.81 -0.48 -6.15
C MET A 58 -0.60 -1.31 -5.71
N ALA A 59 0.57 -1.12 -6.34
CA ALA A 59 1.80 -1.79 -5.92
C ALA A 59 2.38 -1.24 -4.61
N CYS A 60 2.21 0.06 -4.32
CA CYS A 60 2.71 0.68 -3.10
C CYS A 60 1.74 0.59 -1.91
N TYR A 61 0.43 0.62 -2.16
CA TYR A 61 -0.62 0.70 -1.14
C TYR A 61 -1.47 -0.57 -1.04
N GLY A 62 -1.33 -1.52 -1.97
CA GLY A 62 -2.17 -2.71 -2.04
C GLY A 62 -3.55 -2.43 -2.64
N ALA A 63 -4.18 -3.47 -3.19
CA ALA A 63 -5.61 -3.45 -3.46
C ALA A 63 -6.35 -3.80 -2.16
N ALA A 64 -7.44 -3.08 -1.87
CA ALA A 64 -8.32 -3.47 -0.77
C ALA A 64 -8.81 -4.91 -0.98
N PRO A 65 -8.95 -5.70 0.11
CA PRO A 65 -9.47 -7.07 0.02
C PRO A 65 -10.87 -7.06 -0.63
N PRO A 66 -11.22 -8.07 -1.42
CA PRO A 66 -12.59 -8.22 -1.90
C PRO A 66 -13.51 -8.37 -0.70
N CYS A 67 -14.51 -7.51 -0.64
CA CYS A 67 -15.63 -7.63 0.28
C CYS A 67 -16.86 -8.11 -0.50
N ASP A 68 -17.66 -8.96 0.13
CA ASP A 68 -19.06 -9.02 -0.26
C ASP A 68 -19.75 -7.72 0.19
N MET A 69 -20.90 -7.44 -0.43
CA MET A 69 -21.72 -6.27 -0.07
C MET A 69 -23.02 -6.74 0.59
N VAL A 70 -23.00 -7.93 1.17
CA VAL A 70 -24.15 -8.58 1.77
C VAL A 70 -23.87 -8.65 3.26
N ASP A 71 -24.81 -8.10 4.02
CA ASP A 71 -24.82 -8.12 5.48
C ASP A 71 -26.05 -8.97 5.84
N ASN A 72 -25.84 -10.26 6.08
CA ASN A 72 -26.93 -11.22 6.23
C ASN A 72 -27.56 -11.17 7.63
N ASP A 73 -26.77 -10.88 8.67
CA ASP A 73 -27.22 -10.82 10.06
C ASP A 73 -27.56 -9.41 10.57
N LYS A 74 -27.19 -8.37 9.82
CA LYS A 74 -27.52 -6.95 10.02
C LYS A 74 -26.83 -6.31 11.20
N ASP A 75 -25.60 -6.70 11.49
CA ASP A 75 -24.77 -6.04 12.49
C ASP A 75 -24.01 -4.81 11.96
N GLY A 76 -24.07 -4.58 10.64
CA GLY A 76 -23.42 -3.45 9.97
C GLY A 76 -22.02 -3.75 9.44
N TYR A 77 -21.57 -5.00 9.54
CA TYR A 77 -20.38 -5.52 8.91
C TYR A 77 -20.76 -6.43 7.73
N THR A 78 -19.78 -6.63 6.86
CA THR A 78 -19.90 -7.48 5.65
C THR A 78 -18.66 -8.34 5.60
N THR A 79 -18.71 -9.49 4.94
CA THR A 79 -17.49 -10.29 4.84
C THR A 79 -16.47 -9.59 3.95
N CYS A 80 -15.27 -9.38 4.48
CA CYS A 80 -14.11 -8.97 3.72
C CYS A 80 -13.04 -10.03 3.95
N SER A 81 -12.30 -10.43 2.92
CA SER A 81 -11.17 -11.32 3.15
C SER A 81 -10.11 -11.17 2.07
N ASP A 82 -8.84 -11.19 2.49
CA ASP A 82 -7.70 -11.27 1.57
C ASP A 82 -7.35 -12.72 1.19
N GLY A 83 -8.13 -13.70 1.66
CA GLY A 83 -7.91 -15.13 1.51
C GLY A 83 -7.06 -15.76 2.62
N THR A 84 -6.52 -14.95 3.55
CA THR A 84 -5.78 -15.41 4.72
C THR A 84 -6.42 -15.00 6.05
N ASN A 85 -7.05 -13.82 6.09
CA ASN A 85 -7.79 -13.31 7.24
C ASN A 85 -9.04 -12.54 6.78
N TYR A 86 -9.88 -12.13 7.72
CA TYR A 86 -11.07 -11.32 7.44
C TYR A 86 -10.77 -9.83 7.22
N ALA A 87 -9.51 -9.40 7.29
CA ALA A 87 -9.06 -8.05 6.92
C ALA A 87 -9.94 -6.90 7.48
N GLY A 88 -10.50 -7.08 8.68
CA GLY A 88 -11.40 -6.13 9.35
C GLY A 88 -12.88 -6.21 8.94
N GLY A 89 -13.28 -7.20 8.15
CA GLY A 89 -14.66 -7.55 7.86
C GLY A 89 -15.17 -8.69 8.75
N ASP A 90 -16.42 -9.05 8.53
CA ASP A 90 -17.12 -10.05 9.33
C ASP A 90 -16.62 -11.48 9.03
N CYS A 91 -16.28 -12.19 10.10
CA CYS A 91 -15.88 -13.58 10.07
C CYS A 91 -17.05 -14.56 10.08
N LYS A 92 -18.25 -14.10 10.44
CA LYS A 92 -19.46 -14.91 10.52
C LYS A 92 -20.73 -14.09 10.26
N ASP A 93 -20.95 -13.80 8.98
CA ASP A 93 -22.09 -13.05 8.41
C ASP A 93 -23.49 -13.67 8.65
N ASP A 94 -23.60 -14.79 9.36
CA ASP A 94 -24.88 -15.35 9.79
C ASP A 94 -25.16 -15.17 11.31
N ASP A 95 -24.32 -14.42 12.02
CA ASP A 95 -24.36 -14.25 13.47
C ASP A 95 -23.87 -12.88 13.94
N ALA A 96 -24.83 -11.97 14.13
CA ALA A 96 -24.61 -10.58 14.55
C ALA A 96 -23.90 -10.39 15.93
N THR A 97 -23.57 -11.47 16.62
CA THR A 97 -22.77 -11.45 17.86
C THR A 97 -21.28 -11.67 17.63
N ILE A 98 -20.88 -12.08 16.44
CA ILE A 98 -19.49 -12.34 16.04
C ILE A 98 -19.16 -11.35 14.93
N ASN A 99 -18.41 -10.30 15.27
CA ASN A 99 -18.06 -9.24 14.33
C ASN A 99 -16.87 -8.41 14.80
N PRO A 100 -16.28 -7.59 13.90
CA PRO A 100 -15.22 -6.65 14.26
C PRO A 100 -15.54 -5.81 15.51
N GLY A 101 -14.81 -6.08 16.58
CA GLY A 101 -14.92 -5.35 17.85
C GLY A 101 -15.96 -5.90 18.84
N ALA A 102 -16.54 -7.08 18.61
CA ALA A 102 -17.33 -7.80 19.60
C ALA A 102 -16.49 -8.15 20.85
N GLU A 103 -17.17 -8.51 21.95
CA GLU A 103 -16.49 -9.05 23.13
C GLU A 103 -15.97 -10.45 22.82
N ASP A 104 -14.67 -10.64 22.99
CA ASP A 104 -13.99 -11.89 22.72
C ASP A 104 -13.62 -12.59 24.03
N LYS A 105 -14.18 -13.78 24.22
CA LYS A 105 -14.09 -14.49 25.48
C LYS A 105 -12.92 -15.46 25.44
N ALA A 106 -12.02 -15.27 26.38
CA ALA A 106 -10.83 -16.09 26.44
C ALA A 106 -11.09 -17.60 26.62
N GLY A 107 -10.44 -18.40 25.76
CA GLY A 107 -10.31 -19.84 25.90
C GLY A 107 -11.58 -20.62 25.56
N ASP A 108 -12.46 -20.07 24.72
CA ASP A 108 -13.55 -20.84 24.11
C ASP A 108 -13.27 -21.24 22.65
N ASP A 109 -12.07 -20.93 22.15
CA ASP A 109 -11.56 -21.26 20.80
C ASP A 109 -12.41 -20.62 19.68
N ILE A 110 -13.12 -19.54 19.99
CA ILE A 110 -13.95 -18.78 19.06
C ILE A 110 -13.40 -17.36 19.01
N ASP A 111 -12.98 -16.91 17.84
CA ASP A 111 -12.69 -15.51 17.59
C ASP A 111 -14.02 -14.76 17.38
N GLN A 112 -14.59 -14.18 18.44
CA GLN A 112 -15.84 -13.40 18.29
C GLN A 112 -15.60 -12.01 17.70
N ASN A 113 -14.38 -11.46 17.81
CA ASN A 113 -14.09 -10.09 17.41
C ASN A 113 -13.49 -9.97 16.00
N CYS A 114 -13.31 -11.10 15.31
CA CYS A 114 -12.76 -11.25 13.97
C CYS A 114 -11.33 -10.67 13.79
N ASP A 115 -10.50 -10.66 14.83
CA ASP A 115 -9.11 -10.16 14.76
C ASP A 115 -8.08 -11.25 14.35
N GLY A 116 -8.53 -12.49 14.20
CA GLY A 116 -7.75 -13.64 13.78
C GLY A 116 -7.16 -14.46 14.92
N VAL A 117 -7.47 -14.15 16.18
CA VAL A 117 -7.07 -14.93 17.35
C VAL A 117 -8.23 -15.11 18.35
N ASP A 118 -8.16 -16.15 19.17
CA ASP A 118 -9.05 -16.31 20.33
C ASP A 118 -8.64 -15.34 21.45
N GLY A 119 -9.61 -14.91 22.24
CA GLY A 119 -9.39 -14.00 23.34
C GLY A 119 -8.37 -14.53 24.34
N VAL A 120 -7.62 -13.62 24.95
CA VAL A 120 -6.67 -13.96 26.02
C VAL A 120 -7.22 -13.54 27.37
N ALA A 121 -7.15 -14.46 28.34
CA ALA A 121 -7.59 -14.17 29.70
C ALA A 121 -6.64 -13.12 30.29
N GLN A 122 -7.20 -11.96 30.69
CA GLN A 122 -6.46 -10.87 31.33
C GLN A 122 -6.18 -11.15 32.81
#